data_AF-F4BFT4-F1
#
_entry.id   AF-F4BFT4-F1
#
_cell.length_a   1.000
_cell.length_b   1.000
_cell.length_c   1.000
_cell.angle_alpha   90.00
_cell.angle_beta   90.00
_cell.angle_gamma   90.00
#
_symmetry.space_group_name_H-M   'P 1'
#
loop_
_entity.id
_entity.type
_entity.pdbx_description
1 polymer ?
#
loop_
_entity_poly.entity_id
_entity_poly.type
_entity_poly.pdbx_seq_one_letter_code
_entity_poly.pdbx_strand_id
1 'polypeptide(L)'
;MQELDRRRILEFLDANYGLFDGKTDDQAKIITWSWYEVIKPYSFNDVLTACKQYLANNKSKPKPADIKAELDTMRAKRHTVHLQVTNNPDYDADTRLTRQNFADIIKRELAPFMYMRLPEHIKEELQAKHNPSHIDDFINVAWGYMMHSDFKVIEVEMALGTIRGTRFQLKDFMKALLNAHEHNEEMKANPNKLEALKQAVFSMTQRQNKAA
;
A
#
# COMPACT_ATOMS: atom_id res chain seq x y z
N MET A 1 -13.86 -12.44 -0.41
CA MET A 1 -14.36 -12.73 -1.78
C MET A 1 -15.51 -13.74 -1.71
N GLN A 2 -16.56 -13.62 -2.54
CA GLN A 2 -17.67 -14.59 -2.55
C GLN A 2 -17.23 -15.94 -3.12
N GLU A 3 -18.00 -17.01 -2.88
CA GLU A 3 -17.68 -18.36 -3.37
C GLU A 3 -17.75 -18.46 -4.90
N LEU A 4 -18.77 -17.83 -5.51
CA LEU A 4 -18.93 -17.76 -6.96
C LEU A 4 -17.72 -17.11 -7.64
N ASP A 5 -17.22 -16.00 -7.09
CA ASP A 5 -16.03 -15.29 -7.58
C ASP A 5 -14.77 -16.16 -7.50
N ARG A 6 -14.61 -16.92 -6.41
CA ARG A 6 -13.48 -17.84 -6.23
C ARG A 6 -13.51 -18.98 -7.24
N ARG A 7 -14.70 -19.51 -7.56
CA ARG A 7 -14.87 -20.52 -8.62
C ARG A 7 -14.48 -19.96 -10.00
N ARG A 8 -14.91 -18.73 -10.33
CA ARG A 8 -14.56 -18.06 -11.59
C ARG A 8 -13.05 -17.85 -11.77
N ILE A 9 -12.31 -17.58 -10.69
CA ILE A 9 -10.84 -17.49 -10.74
C ILE A 9 -10.21 -18.84 -11.09
N LEU A 10 -10.71 -19.93 -10.49
CA LEU A 10 -10.17 -21.26 -10.78
C LEU A 10 -10.54 -21.74 -12.19
N GLU A 11 -11.75 -21.48 -12.64
CA GLU A 11 -12.16 -21.74 -14.03
C GLU A 11 -11.29 -20.97 -15.02
N PHE A 12 -10.96 -19.71 -14.72
CA PHE A 12 -10.05 -18.91 -15.54
C PHE A 12 -8.65 -19.52 -15.61
N LEU A 13 -8.07 -19.92 -14.47
CA LEU A 13 -6.74 -20.53 -14.44
C LEU A 13 -6.72 -21.91 -15.08
N ASP A 14 -7.78 -22.68 -14.92
CA ASP A 14 -7.94 -24.00 -15.52
C ASP A 14 -8.05 -23.93 -17.04
N ALA A 15 -8.87 -23.01 -17.57
CA ALA A 15 -9.00 -22.81 -19.01
C ALA A 15 -7.69 -22.41 -19.71
N ASN A 16 -6.73 -21.81 -18.97
CA ASN A 16 -5.46 -21.35 -19.53
C ASN A 16 -4.29 -22.32 -19.30
N TYR A 17 -4.33 -23.14 -18.24
CA TYR A 17 -3.20 -23.99 -17.84
C TYR A 17 -3.57 -25.46 -17.56
N GLY A 18 -4.82 -25.85 -17.76
CA GLY A 18 -5.32 -27.19 -17.45
C GLY A 18 -5.09 -27.54 -15.97
N LEU A 19 -5.45 -26.63 -15.06
CA LEU A 19 -5.19 -26.73 -13.61
C LEU A 19 -5.58 -28.10 -13.04
N PHE A 20 -6.72 -28.63 -13.46
CA PHE A 20 -7.32 -29.89 -13.04
C PHE A 20 -7.09 -31.07 -14.00
N ASP A 21 -6.35 -30.87 -15.11
CA ASP A 21 -6.09 -31.94 -16.08
C ASP A 21 -5.38 -33.14 -15.44
N GLY A 22 -5.97 -34.32 -15.63
CA GLY A 22 -5.46 -35.59 -15.09
C GLY A 22 -5.49 -35.68 -13.56
N LYS A 23 -6.30 -34.86 -12.88
CA LYS A 23 -6.48 -34.91 -11.41
C LYS A 23 -7.71 -35.72 -11.03
N THR A 24 -7.59 -36.46 -9.93
CA THR A 24 -8.73 -37.10 -9.27
C THR A 24 -9.56 -36.06 -8.51
N ASP A 25 -10.81 -36.39 -8.18
CA ASP A 25 -11.71 -35.49 -7.43
C ASP A 25 -11.11 -35.01 -6.11
N ASP A 26 -10.41 -35.90 -5.39
CA ASP A 26 -9.76 -35.54 -4.13
C ASP A 26 -8.56 -34.60 -4.33
N GLN A 27 -7.79 -34.81 -5.40
CA GLN A 27 -6.72 -33.88 -5.77
C GLN A 27 -7.29 -32.52 -6.22
N ALA A 28 -8.40 -32.51 -6.95
CA ALA A 28 -9.07 -31.28 -7.34
C ALA A 28 -9.56 -30.50 -6.12
N LYS A 29 -10.17 -31.17 -5.12
CA LYS A 29 -10.57 -30.53 -3.84
C LYS A 29 -9.39 -29.89 -3.10
N ILE A 30 -8.25 -30.59 -3.01
CA ILE A 30 -7.04 -30.06 -2.35
C ILE A 30 -6.52 -28.82 -3.09
N ILE A 31 -6.49 -28.87 -4.43
CA ILE A 31 -6.06 -27.74 -5.26
C ILE A 31 -6.98 -26.55 -5.02
N THR A 32 -8.29 -26.75 -5.12
CA THR A 32 -9.31 -25.72 -4.88
C THR A 32 -9.14 -25.08 -3.50
N TRP A 33 -8.99 -25.88 -2.45
CA TRP A 33 -8.83 -25.38 -1.08
C TRP A 33 -7.54 -24.57 -0.91
N SER A 34 -6.42 -25.05 -1.47
CA SER A 34 -5.12 -24.36 -1.41
C SER A 34 -5.17 -22.99 -2.08
N TRP A 35 -5.86 -22.89 -3.21
CA TRP A 35 -6.09 -21.61 -3.88
C TRP A 35 -6.99 -20.70 -3.06
N TYR A 36 -8.07 -21.24 -2.48
CA TYR A 36 -9.02 -20.47 -1.69
C TYR A 36 -8.38 -19.83 -0.47
N GLU A 37 -7.52 -20.54 0.24
CA GLU A 37 -6.80 -20.00 1.41
C GLU A 37 -5.92 -18.81 1.05
N VAL A 38 -5.29 -18.83 -0.13
CA VAL A 38 -4.42 -17.74 -0.58
C VAL A 38 -5.23 -16.54 -1.07
N ILE A 39 -6.30 -16.75 -1.83
CA ILE A 39 -7.03 -15.65 -2.49
C ILE A 39 -8.16 -15.06 -1.62
N LYS A 40 -8.62 -15.76 -0.57
CA LYS A 40 -9.74 -15.30 0.29
C LYS A 40 -9.57 -13.88 0.87
N PRO A 41 -8.36 -13.41 1.24
CA PRO A 41 -8.20 -12.07 1.82
C PRO A 41 -8.32 -10.93 0.80
N TYR A 42 -8.28 -11.24 -0.49
CA TYR A 42 -8.18 -10.25 -1.56
C TYR A 42 -9.52 -10.05 -2.29
N SER A 43 -9.65 -8.93 -3.00
CA SER A 43 -10.83 -8.64 -3.83
C SER A 43 -10.78 -9.44 -5.14
N PHE A 44 -11.94 -9.75 -5.73
CA PHE A 44 -12.00 -10.50 -6.99
C PHE A 44 -11.20 -9.83 -8.11
N ASN A 45 -11.34 -8.50 -8.24
CA ASN A 45 -10.66 -7.72 -9.27
C ASN A 45 -9.14 -7.73 -9.11
N ASP A 46 -8.65 -7.71 -7.87
CA ASP A 46 -7.21 -7.73 -7.59
C ASP A 46 -6.61 -9.09 -7.95
N VAL A 47 -7.28 -10.17 -7.56
CA VAL A 47 -6.85 -11.54 -7.88
C VAL A 47 -6.93 -11.80 -9.37
N LEU A 48 -8.01 -11.37 -10.05
CA LEU A 48 -8.12 -11.51 -11.50
C LEU A 48 -7.01 -10.74 -12.24
N THR A 49 -6.67 -9.54 -11.77
CA THR A 49 -5.58 -8.74 -12.33
C THR A 49 -4.23 -9.42 -12.13
N ALA A 50 -3.96 -9.94 -10.92
CA ALA A 50 -2.75 -10.68 -10.63
C ALA A 50 -2.62 -11.95 -11.50
N CYS A 51 -3.71 -12.71 -11.67
CA CYS A 51 -3.74 -13.88 -12.56
C CYS A 51 -3.46 -13.50 -14.02
N LYS A 52 -4.04 -12.41 -14.53
CA LYS A 52 -3.77 -11.91 -15.89
C LYS A 52 -2.31 -11.47 -16.07
N GLN A 53 -1.74 -10.79 -15.08
CA GLN A 53 -0.34 -10.36 -15.10
C GLN A 53 0.61 -11.56 -15.10
N TYR A 54 0.34 -12.55 -14.26
CA TYR A 54 1.11 -13.79 -14.25
C TYR A 54 1.06 -14.48 -15.61
N LEU A 55 -0.14 -14.58 -16.21
CA LEU A 55 -0.34 -15.21 -17.52
C LEU A 55 0.41 -14.50 -18.65
N ALA A 56 0.44 -13.16 -18.63
CA ALA A 56 1.19 -12.40 -19.62
C ALA A 56 2.72 -12.65 -19.55
N ASN A 57 3.23 -12.96 -18.36
CA ASN A 57 4.67 -13.01 -18.09
C ASN A 57 5.23 -14.43 -17.94
N ASN A 58 4.37 -15.44 -17.75
CA ASN A 58 4.79 -16.80 -17.41
C ASN A 58 4.07 -17.85 -18.25
N LYS A 59 4.84 -18.82 -18.76
CA LYS A 59 4.31 -19.96 -19.52
C LYS A 59 4.02 -21.18 -18.65
N SER A 60 4.53 -21.22 -17.43
CA SER A 60 4.32 -22.32 -16.48
C SER A 60 2.99 -22.18 -15.75
N LYS A 61 2.39 -23.32 -15.36
CA LYS A 61 1.21 -23.34 -14.50
C LYS A 61 1.50 -22.63 -13.16
N PRO A 62 0.68 -21.65 -12.75
CA PRO A 62 0.88 -20.95 -11.48
C PRO A 62 0.61 -21.85 -10.28
N LYS A 63 1.38 -21.64 -9.22
CA LYS A 63 1.06 -22.08 -7.86
C LYS A 63 0.31 -20.96 -7.12
N PRO A 64 -0.46 -21.28 -6.05
CA PRO A 64 -1.07 -20.25 -5.22
C PRO A 64 -0.08 -19.19 -4.72
N ALA A 65 1.13 -19.61 -4.35
CA ALA A 65 2.20 -18.71 -3.89
C ALA A 65 2.64 -17.69 -4.97
N ASP A 66 2.58 -18.04 -6.25
CA ASP A 66 2.99 -17.17 -7.33
C ASP A 66 1.99 -16.01 -7.52
N ILE A 67 0.69 -16.33 -7.45
CA ILE A 67 -0.36 -15.30 -7.49
C ILE A 67 -0.35 -14.47 -6.21
N LYS A 68 -0.02 -15.05 -5.06
CA LYS A 68 0.23 -14.28 -3.84
C LYS A 68 1.38 -13.29 -4.02
N ALA A 69 2.47 -13.69 -4.66
CA ALA A 69 3.60 -12.80 -4.94
C ALA A 69 3.21 -11.65 -5.89
N GLU A 70 2.40 -11.91 -6.91
CA GLU A 70 1.85 -10.86 -7.78
C GLU A 70 0.90 -9.93 -7.02
N LEU A 71 0.04 -10.46 -6.14
CA LEU A 71 -0.83 -9.67 -5.29
C LEU A 71 -0.06 -8.80 -4.30
N ASP A 72 0.98 -9.36 -3.69
CA ASP A 72 1.88 -8.65 -2.79
C ASP A 72 2.68 -7.58 -3.56
N THR A 73 3.08 -7.87 -4.81
CA THR A 73 3.70 -6.90 -5.73
C THR A 73 2.73 -5.81 -6.14
N MET A 74 1.46 -6.11 -6.42
CA MET A 74 0.43 -5.13 -6.71
C MET A 74 0.12 -4.26 -5.50
N ARG A 75 0.11 -4.84 -4.31
CA ARG A 75 -0.03 -4.12 -3.04
C ARG A 75 1.17 -3.21 -2.81
N ALA A 76 2.39 -3.73 -3.00
CA ALA A 76 3.61 -2.94 -2.97
C ALA A 76 3.59 -1.84 -4.03
N LYS A 77 3.08 -2.10 -5.25
CA LYS A 77 2.87 -1.13 -6.32
C LYS A 77 1.83 -0.08 -5.97
N ARG A 78 0.77 -0.39 -5.20
CA ARG A 78 -0.11 0.64 -4.58
C ARG A 78 0.65 1.48 -3.56
N HIS A 79 1.51 0.86 -2.74
CA HIS A 79 2.48 1.60 -1.93
C HIS A 79 3.52 2.34 -2.78
N THR A 80 3.66 2.01 -4.07
CA THR A 80 4.49 2.70 -5.08
C THR A 80 3.66 3.71 -5.92
N VAL A 81 2.33 3.74 -5.80
CA VAL A 81 1.50 4.86 -6.30
C VAL A 81 1.76 6.10 -5.45
N HIS A 82 2.16 5.91 -4.18
CA HIS A 82 2.87 6.91 -3.39
C HIS A 82 4.11 7.47 -4.12
N LEU A 83 4.89 6.60 -4.79
CA LEU A 83 5.98 7.00 -5.69
C LEU A 83 5.49 7.57 -7.05
N GLN A 84 4.23 7.39 -7.44
CA GLN A 84 3.61 8.09 -8.57
C GLN A 84 3.10 9.48 -8.19
N VAL A 85 2.77 9.75 -6.91
CA VAL A 85 2.59 11.12 -6.40
C VAL A 85 3.87 11.94 -6.60
N THR A 86 5.06 11.34 -6.47
CA THR A 86 6.34 11.98 -6.83
C THR A 86 6.58 12.18 -8.33
N ASN A 87 5.83 11.50 -9.22
CA ASN A 87 6.00 11.57 -10.67
C ASN A 87 4.84 12.28 -11.38
N ASN A 88 3.84 12.76 -10.65
CA ASN A 88 2.68 13.45 -11.20
C ASN A 88 2.77 14.96 -10.92
N PRO A 89 3.09 15.80 -11.92
CA PRO A 89 3.18 17.26 -11.73
C PRO A 89 1.83 17.90 -11.35
N ASP A 90 0.72 17.18 -11.47
CA ASP A 90 -0.63 17.64 -11.11
C ASP A 90 -1.06 17.23 -9.68
N TYR A 91 -0.23 16.54 -8.89
CA TYR A 91 -0.44 16.47 -7.45
C TYR A 91 0.02 17.79 -6.86
N ASP A 92 -0.95 18.60 -6.44
CA ASP A 92 -0.80 19.97 -5.99
C ASP A 92 0.17 20.05 -4.79
N ALA A 93 1.48 20.11 -5.10
CA ALA A 93 2.59 20.11 -4.16
C ALA A 93 2.62 21.35 -3.26
N ASP A 94 1.66 22.25 -3.43
CA ASP A 94 1.39 23.44 -2.62
C ASP A 94 0.15 23.31 -1.73
N THR A 95 -0.53 22.16 -1.73
CA THR A 95 -1.67 21.91 -0.82
C THR A 95 -1.21 21.99 0.63
N ARG A 96 -1.68 23.03 1.30
CA ARG A 96 -1.41 23.28 2.73
C ARG A 96 -1.96 22.14 3.58
N LEU A 97 -1.17 21.72 4.57
CA LEU A 97 -1.65 20.77 5.56
C LEU A 97 -2.72 21.43 6.44
N THR A 98 -3.86 20.77 6.59
CA THR A 98 -4.94 21.14 7.50
C THR A 98 -5.12 20.01 8.50
N ARG A 99 -5.71 20.29 9.66
CA ARG A 99 -5.99 19.23 10.64
C ARG A 99 -6.84 18.11 10.05
N GLN A 100 -7.81 18.48 9.22
CA GLN A 100 -8.73 17.52 8.60
C GLN A 100 -8.00 16.61 7.63
N ASN A 101 -7.26 17.16 6.66
CA ASN A 101 -6.54 16.33 5.70
C ASN A 101 -5.42 15.51 6.36
N PHE A 102 -4.76 16.03 7.41
CA PHE A 102 -3.82 15.25 8.22
C PHE A 102 -4.49 14.05 8.87
N ALA A 103 -5.62 14.26 9.55
CA ALA A 103 -6.38 13.19 10.21
C ALA A 103 -6.81 12.13 9.19
N ASP A 104 -7.28 12.55 8.01
CA ASP A 104 -7.69 11.65 6.94
C ASP A 104 -6.53 10.80 6.41
N ILE A 105 -5.34 11.40 6.23
CA ILE A 105 -4.13 10.69 5.80
C ILE A 105 -3.70 9.64 6.83
N ILE A 106 -3.63 10.00 8.11
CA ILE A 106 -3.24 9.08 9.18
C ILE A 106 -4.27 7.95 9.33
N LYS A 107 -5.57 8.27 9.30
CA LYS A 107 -6.65 7.26 9.40
C LYS A 107 -6.65 6.32 8.21
N ARG A 108 -6.39 6.82 7.00
CA ARG A 108 -6.24 5.99 5.80
C ARG A 108 -5.10 4.99 5.94
N GLU A 109 -3.97 5.41 6.53
CA GLU A 109 -2.78 4.57 6.67
C GLU A 109 -2.90 3.57 7.82
N LEU A 110 -3.37 4.01 8.99
CA LEU A 110 -3.39 3.22 10.22
C LEU A 110 -4.71 2.45 10.44
N ALA A 111 -5.81 2.92 9.84
CA ALA A 111 -7.13 2.29 9.92
C ALA A 111 -7.77 2.15 8.52
N PRO A 112 -7.10 1.45 7.58
CA PRO A 112 -7.56 1.35 6.18
C PRO A 112 -8.96 0.71 6.07
N PHE A 113 -9.35 -0.14 7.02
CA PHE A 113 -10.67 -0.80 7.05
C PHE A 113 -11.84 0.18 7.10
N MET A 114 -11.67 1.41 7.61
CA MET A 114 -12.74 2.42 7.64
C MET A 114 -13.16 2.86 6.23
N TYR A 115 -12.21 2.84 5.29
CA TYR A 115 -12.41 3.26 3.90
C TYR A 115 -12.69 2.08 2.96
N MET A 116 -12.61 0.84 3.47
CA MET A 116 -12.96 -0.35 2.71
C MET A 116 -14.48 -0.51 2.63
N ARG A 117 -14.96 -1.06 1.50
CA ARG A 117 -16.37 -1.48 1.35
C ARG A 117 -16.61 -2.79 2.11
N LEU A 118 -16.63 -2.71 3.43
CA LEU A 118 -16.96 -3.80 4.33
C LEU A 118 -18.39 -3.60 4.89
N PRO A 119 -19.13 -4.68 5.18
CA PRO A 119 -20.37 -4.60 5.97
C PRO A 119 -20.14 -3.88 7.30
N GLU A 120 -21.11 -3.10 7.75
CA GLU A 120 -20.94 -2.18 8.90
C GLU A 120 -20.57 -2.92 10.19
N HIS A 121 -21.20 -4.06 10.47
CA HIS A 121 -20.87 -4.90 11.64
C HIS A 121 -19.39 -5.35 11.64
N ILE A 122 -18.77 -5.60 10.48
CA ILE A 122 -17.36 -5.96 10.39
C ILE A 122 -16.48 -4.73 10.66
N LYS A 123 -16.90 -3.54 10.22
CA LYS A 123 -16.18 -2.29 10.53
C LYS A 123 -16.24 -2.00 12.03
N GLU A 124 -17.38 -2.18 12.66
CA GLU A 124 -17.58 -2.01 14.11
C GLU A 124 -16.70 -2.99 14.90
N GLU A 125 -16.67 -4.27 14.52
CA GLU A 125 -15.77 -5.28 15.13
C GLU A 125 -14.29 -4.91 14.96
N LEU A 126 -13.88 -4.47 13.77
CA LEU A 126 -12.51 -4.05 13.50
C LEU A 126 -12.14 -2.78 14.26
N GLN A 127 -13.06 -1.81 14.38
CA GLN A 127 -12.86 -0.63 15.22
C GLN A 127 -12.66 -1.02 16.68
N ALA A 128 -13.53 -1.87 17.24
CA ALA A 128 -13.40 -2.33 18.62
C ALA A 128 -12.06 -3.05 18.87
N LYS A 129 -11.58 -3.83 17.89
CA LYS A 129 -10.31 -4.58 17.99
C LYS A 129 -9.06 -3.73 17.82
N HIS A 130 -9.11 -2.69 16.99
CA HIS A 130 -7.95 -1.87 16.65
C HIS A 130 -7.79 -0.61 17.50
N ASN A 131 -8.71 -0.37 18.43
CA ASN A 131 -8.73 0.75 19.37
C ASN A 131 -8.40 2.12 18.72
N PRO A 132 -9.35 2.72 17.98
CA PRO A 132 -9.14 3.97 17.24
C PRO A 132 -8.75 5.15 18.12
N SER A 133 -8.98 5.09 19.44
CA SER A 133 -8.58 6.16 20.36
C SER A 133 -7.08 6.45 20.29
N HIS A 134 -6.23 5.43 20.13
CA HIS A 134 -4.79 5.63 19.99
C HIS A 134 -4.40 6.36 18.69
N ILE A 135 -5.18 6.18 17.63
CA ILE A 135 -4.97 6.88 16.35
C ILE A 135 -5.39 8.33 16.50
N ASP A 136 -6.54 8.59 17.11
CA ASP A 136 -7.01 9.96 17.36
C ASP A 136 -6.09 10.71 18.35
N ASP A 137 -5.59 10.03 19.39
CA ASP A 137 -4.60 10.58 20.32
C ASP A 137 -3.30 10.94 19.59
N PHE A 138 -2.80 10.03 18.74
CA PHE A 138 -1.63 10.30 17.91
C PHE A 138 -1.86 11.52 17.00
N ILE A 139 -3.01 11.61 16.32
CA ILE A 139 -3.37 12.72 15.45
C ILE A 139 -3.37 14.03 16.25
N ASN A 140 -4.00 14.04 17.44
CA ASN A 140 -4.09 15.22 18.27
C ASN A 140 -2.71 15.71 18.74
N VAL A 141 -1.87 14.78 19.20
CA VAL A 141 -0.53 15.10 19.68
C VAL A 141 0.37 15.57 18.52
N ALA A 142 0.42 14.83 17.42
CA ALA A 142 1.22 15.19 16.24
C ALA A 142 0.77 16.54 15.66
N TRP A 143 -0.55 16.79 15.56
CA TRP A 143 -1.08 18.07 15.10
C TRP A 143 -0.66 19.22 16.00
N GLY A 144 -0.63 19.03 17.33
CA GLY A 144 -0.15 20.04 18.27
C GLY A 144 1.27 20.53 17.98
N TYR A 145 2.13 19.67 17.44
CA TYR A 145 3.48 20.07 17.00
C TYR A 145 3.52 20.76 15.64
N MET A 146 2.59 20.42 14.73
CA MET A 146 2.60 20.90 13.34
C MET A 146 1.72 22.13 13.09
N MET A 147 0.78 22.46 13.99
CA MET A 147 -0.25 23.48 13.74
C MET A 147 0.30 24.89 13.51
N HIS A 148 1.56 25.15 13.89
CA HIS A 148 2.25 26.42 13.70
C HIS A 148 3.32 26.37 12.59
N SER A 149 3.38 25.28 11.84
CA SER A 149 4.36 25.06 10.79
C SER A 149 3.69 25.05 9.41
N ASP A 150 4.44 25.44 8.38
CA ASP A 150 3.97 25.47 6.99
C ASP A 150 4.14 24.12 6.29
N PHE A 151 3.83 23.03 7.02
CA PHE A 151 3.87 21.70 6.44
C PHE A 151 2.82 21.55 5.35
N LYS A 152 3.14 20.66 4.42
CA LYS A 152 2.30 20.32 3.28
C LYS A 152 1.84 18.88 3.34
N VAL A 153 0.73 18.61 2.67
CA VAL A 153 0.16 17.26 2.55
C VAL A 153 1.22 16.26 2.06
N ILE A 154 2.00 16.63 1.05
CA ILE A 154 3.03 15.77 0.45
C ILE A 154 4.13 15.38 1.44
N GLU A 155 4.50 16.26 2.37
CA GLU A 155 5.57 15.99 3.34
C GLU A 155 5.12 14.96 4.37
N VAL A 156 3.85 15.01 4.78
CA VAL A 156 3.24 13.98 5.65
C VAL A 156 3.19 12.64 4.94
N GLU A 157 2.77 12.61 3.67
CA GLU A 157 2.77 11.37 2.91
C GLU A 157 4.18 10.81 2.78
N MET A 158 5.18 11.63 2.43
CA MET A 158 6.59 11.23 2.40
C MET A 158 7.11 10.68 3.73
N ALA A 159 6.73 11.30 4.85
CA ALA A 159 7.11 10.84 6.17
C ALA A 159 6.56 9.44 6.46
N LEU A 160 5.27 9.20 6.19
CA LEU A 160 4.62 7.90 6.34
C LEU A 160 5.25 6.83 5.42
N GLY A 161 5.57 7.20 4.17
CA GLY A 161 6.25 6.31 3.23
C GLY A 161 7.64 5.89 3.71
N THR A 162 8.35 6.79 4.41
CA THR A 162 9.71 6.56 4.91
C THR A 162 9.74 5.59 6.09
N ILE A 163 8.80 5.73 7.03
CA ILE A 163 8.78 4.96 8.28
C ILE A 163 8.29 3.51 8.13
N ARG A 164 7.86 3.10 6.92
CA ARG A 164 7.47 1.73 6.51
C ARG A 164 6.72 0.91 7.58
N GLY A 165 5.39 0.90 7.51
CA GLY A 165 4.52 0.04 8.33
C GLY A 165 3.63 0.83 9.29
N THR A 166 2.81 0.13 10.08
CA THR A 166 1.81 0.74 10.98
C THR A 166 2.26 0.87 12.44
N ARG A 167 3.52 0.53 12.74
CA ARG A 167 4.10 0.57 14.09
C ARG A 167 5.33 1.47 14.11
N PHE A 168 5.16 2.70 14.55
CA PHE A 168 6.22 3.68 14.73
C PHE A 168 5.91 4.58 15.92
N GLN A 169 6.93 5.17 16.53
CA GLN A 169 6.74 6.14 17.61
C GLN A 169 6.52 7.54 17.02
N LEU A 170 5.88 8.43 17.79
CA LEU A 170 5.72 9.83 17.42
C LEU A 170 7.05 10.48 17.03
N LYS A 171 8.11 10.22 17.80
CA LYS A 171 9.45 10.74 17.53
C LYS A 171 9.97 10.35 16.14
N ASP A 172 9.71 9.12 15.71
CA ASP A 172 10.16 8.62 14.41
C ASP A 172 9.40 9.29 13.27
N PHE A 173 8.08 9.44 13.45
CA PHE A 173 7.23 10.18 12.50
C PHE A 173 7.68 11.66 12.39
N MET A 174 7.87 12.35 13.51
CA MET A 174 8.29 13.76 13.50
C MET A 174 9.67 13.94 12.87
N LYS A 175 10.60 13.02 13.11
CA LYS A 175 11.92 13.02 12.45
C LYS A 175 11.80 12.83 10.94
N ALA A 176 10.97 11.88 10.49
CA ALA A 176 10.73 11.65 9.07
C ALA A 176 10.04 12.84 8.41
N LEU A 177 9.13 13.52 9.11
CA LEU A 177 8.45 14.71 8.64
C LEU A 177 9.38 15.90 8.45
N LEU A 178 10.27 16.16 9.41
CA LEU A 178 11.28 17.22 9.27
C LEU A 178 12.20 16.96 8.08
N ASN A 179 12.68 15.72 7.92
CA ASN A 179 13.49 15.35 6.77
C ASN A 179 12.73 15.52 5.44
N ALA A 180 11.43 15.19 5.41
CA ALA A 180 10.60 15.36 4.23
C ALA A 180 10.40 16.84 3.87
N HIS A 181 10.26 17.71 4.87
CA HIS A 181 10.14 19.15 4.69
C HIS A 181 11.45 19.78 4.18
N GLU A 182 12.59 19.46 4.81
CA GLU A 182 13.91 19.89 4.33
C GLU A 182 14.13 19.46 2.87
N HIS A 183 13.79 18.21 2.54
CA HIS A 183 13.87 17.71 1.18
C HIS A 183 12.96 18.47 0.20
N ASN A 184 11.73 18.78 0.60
CA ASN A 184 10.80 19.53 -0.24
C ASN A 184 11.29 20.97 -0.52
N GLU A 185 11.86 21.63 0.49
CA GLU A 185 12.45 22.97 0.34
C GLU A 185 13.71 22.94 -0.54
N GLU A 186 14.62 21.97 -0.34
CA GLU A 186 15.76 21.74 -1.23
C GLU A 186 15.33 21.54 -2.68
N MET A 187 14.22 20.81 -2.89
CA MET A 187 13.71 20.55 -4.23
C MET A 187 13.11 21.79 -4.89
N LYS A 188 12.47 22.67 -4.13
CA LYS A 188 11.88 23.92 -4.65
C LYS A 188 12.92 24.97 -4.96
N ALA A 189 14.02 24.99 -4.20
CA ALA A 189 15.15 25.88 -4.44
C ALA A 189 15.96 25.49 -5.70
N ASN A 190 15.77 24.30 -6.25
CA ASN A 190 16.56 23.78 -7.37
C ASN A 190 15.92 24.12 -8.74
N PRO A 191 16.59 24.88 -9.63
CA PRO A 191 16.02 25.30 -10.93
C PRO A 191 15.77 24.12 -11.90
N ASN A 192 16.46 22.99 -11.73
CA ASN A 192 16.22 21.74 -12.47
C ASN A 192 15.61 20.68 -11.54
N LYS A 193 14.34 20.90 -11.15
CA LYS A 193 13.57 20.04 -10.22
C LYS A 193 13.69 18.55 -10.53
N LEU A 194 13.68 18.16 -11.81
CA LEU A 194 13.74 16.75 -12.23
C LEU A 194 15.13 16.11 -12.05
N GLU A 195 16.19 16.91 -12.14
CA GLU A 195 17.57 16.42 -12.14
C GLU A 195 18.12 16.30 -10.71
N ALA A 196 17.77 17.25 -9.84
CA ALA A 196 18.04 17.18 -8.41
C ALA A 196 17.30 16.02 -7.72
N LEU A 197 16.06 15.72 -8.13
CA LEU A 197 15.31 14.53 -7.67
C LEU A 197 16.03 13.23 -8.04
N LYS A 198 16.54 13.12 -9.26
CA LYS A 198 17.31 11.93 -9.71
C LYS A 198 18.60 11.75 -8.92
N GLN A 199 19.31 12.83 -8.59
CA GLN A 199 20.57 12.79 -7.84
C GLN A 199 20.36 12.48 -6.34
N ALA A 200 19.31 13.02 -5.73
CA ALA A 200 18.98 12.77 -4.32
C ALA A 200 18.59 11.30 -4.06
N VAL A 201 17.77 10.71 -4.94
CA VAL A 201 17.39 9.28 -4.86
C VAL A 201 18.61 8.37 -5.03
N PHE A 202 19.52 8.71 -5.95
CA PHE A 202 20.78 7.97 -6.11
C PHE A 202 21.65 8.01 -4.86
N SER A 203 21.77 9.18 -4.20
CA SER A 203 22.59 9.34 -3.01
C SER A 203 21.98 8.71 -1.75
N MET A 204 20.65 8.72 -1.59
CA MET A 204 19.96 8.02 -0.49
C MET A 204 20.08 6.49 -0.62
N THR A 205 19.96 5.95 -1.84
CA THR A 205 20.14 4.51 -2.11
C THR A 205 21.58 4.07 -1.83
N GLN A 206 22.57 4.92 -2.15
CA GLN A 206 23.98 4.66 -1.83
C GLN A 206 24.31 4.75 -0.34
N ARG A 207 23.67 5.64 0.42
CA ARG A 207 23.83 5.71 1.89
C ARG A 207 23.27 4.48 2.60
N GLN A 208 22.17 3.91 2.09
CA GLN A 208 21.60 2.67 2.62
C GLN A 208 22.49 1.44 2.34
N ASN A 209 23.10 1.37 1.15
CA ASN A 209 24.03 0.29 0.79
C ASN A 209 25.40 0.37 1.49
N LYS A 210 25.73 1.49 2.13
CA LYS A 210 26.95 1.65 2.96
C LYS A 210 26.69 1.39 4.45
N ALA A 211 25.43 1.27 4.87
CA ALA A 211 25.04 1.04 6.26
C ALA A 211 24.57 -0.41 6.52
N ALA A 212 24.59 -1.26 5.48
CA ALA A 212 24.40 -2.71 5.53
C ALA A 212 25.75 -3.41 5.25
#